data_AF-A0A2V7G0Z4-F1
#
_entry.id   AF-A0A2V7G0Z4-F1
#
_cell.length_a   1.000
_cell.length_b   1.000
_cell.length_c   1.000
_cell.angle_alpha   90.00
_cell.angle_beta   90.00
_cell.angle_gamma   90.00
#
_symmetry.space_group_name_H-M   'P 1'
#
loop_
_entity.id
_entity.type
_entity.pdbx_description
1 polymer ?
#
loop_
_entity_poly.entity_id
_entity_poly.type
_entity_poly.pdbx_seq_one_letter_code
_entity_poly.pdbx_strand_id
1 'polypeptide(L)'
;MARPAAHDDPRRGRRHRRPSPRPAARRRRRRASGMNRAGPALALAATLACVLEAGAEKVGNVTPTHAFPDMRFSDFVGSAAVLGPAIAQARPGRVGWAIFKAVAAARRVVPTNTHLGVALLLAPIAAAWRVRRGQTLRTRVARVLAGLGRDDARWAYRAIRLARPGGLGESAAADVRSTRWAAASVCSTPSPTPISKWSRPCPTR
;
A
#
# COMPACT_ATOMS: atom_id res chain seq x y z
N MET A 1 -25.09 -43.61 73.31
CA MET A 1 -25.50 -44.05 71.95
C MET A 1 -24.64 -43.30 70.95
N ALA A 2 -23.81 -44.01 70.19
CA ALA A 2 -22.79 -43.44 69.31
C ALA A 2 -23.37 -42.94 67.97
N ARG A 3 -22.89 -41.78 67.49
CA ARG A 3 -23.25 -41.19 66.19
C ARG A 3 -22.52 -41.93 65.06
N PRO A 4 -23.14 -42.20 63.90
CA PRO A 4 -22.44 -42.80 62.77
C PRO A 4 -21.56 -41.77 62.05
N ALA A 5 -20.41 -42.25 61.59
CA ALA A 5 -19.36 -41.48 60.93
C ALA A 5 -19.81 -40.91 59.57
N ALA A 6 -19.40 -39.67 59.31
CA ALA A 6 -19.57 -39.02 58.02
C ALA A 6 -18.74 -39.76 56.95
N HIS A 7 -19.40 -40.15 55.87
CA HIS A 7 -18.76 -40.74 54.71
C HIS A 7 -18.16 -39.59 53.87
N ASP A 8 -16.85 -39.38 53.99
CA ASP A 8 -16.12 -38.43 53.14
C ASP A 8 -16.05 -38.98 51.70
N ASP A 9 -16.68 -38.28 50.76
CA ASP A 9 -16.60 -38.55 49.32
C ASP A 9 -15.30 -37.95 48.75
N PRO A 10 -14.32 -38.76 48.30
CA PRO A 10 -13.02 -38.28 47.86
C PRO A 10 -13.04 -37.63 46.46
N ARG A 11 -14.22 -37.40 45.85
CA ARG A 11 -14.32 -36.89 44.47
C ARG A 11 -14.51 -35.38 44.33
N ARG A 12 -14.46 -34.61 45.43
CA ARG A 12 -14.48 -33.14 45.34
C ARG A 12 -13.07 -32.55 45.18
N GLY A 13 -12.72 -32.21 43.94
CA GLY A 13 -11.84 -31.05 43.73
C GLY A 13 -10.68 -31.16 42.75
N ARG A 14 -10.72 -32.00 41.70
CA ARG A 14 -9.81 -31.79 40.56
C ARG A 14 -10.33 -30.69 39.63
N ARG A 15 -10.13 -29.43 40.03
CA ARG A 15 -10.19 -28.31 39.06
C ARG A 15 -9.08 -28.55 38.04
N HIS A 16 -9.46 -29.04 36.85
CA HIS A 16 -8.56 -29.10 35.71
C HIS A 16 -8.08 -27.67 35.39
N ARG A 17 -6.90 -27.31 35.93
CA ARG A 17 -6.20 -26.08 35.54
C ARG A 17 -5.94 -26.18 34.05
N ARG A 18 -6.69 -25.41 33.26
CA ARG A 18 -6.40 -25.25 31.82
C ARG A 18 -4.93 -24.88 31.69
N PRO A 19 -4.14 -25.61 30.89
CA PRO A 19 -2.72 -25.32 30.77
C PRO A 19 -2.56 -23.88 30.28
N SER A 20 -1.78 -23.10 31.01
CA SER A 20 -1.45 -21.72 30.64
C SER A 20 -0.80 -21.73 29.25
N PRO A 21 -1.20 -20.83 28.34
CA PRO A 21 -0.71 -20.87 26.97
C PRO A 21 0.81 -20.73 26.95
N ARG A 22 1.48 -21.66 26.27
CA ARG A 22 2.94 -21.69 26.13
C ARG A 22 3.47 -20.29 25.76
N PRO A 23 4.60 -19.81 26.32
CA PRO A 23 5.10 -18.45 26.14
C PRO A 23 5.16 -17.99 24.66
N ALA A 24 5.50 -18.89 23.75
CA ALA A 24 5.51 -18.66 22.31
C ALA A 24 4.12 -18.32 21.72
N ALA A 25 3.06 -19.01 22.14
CA ALA A 25 1.68 -18.75 21.69
C ALA A 25 1.18 -17.39 22.19
N ARG A 26 1.53 -17.02 23.44
CA ARG A 26 1.20 -15.73 24.05
C ARG A 26 1.92 -14.57 23.33
N ARG A 27 3.18 -14.77 22.96
CA ARG A 27 4.00 -13.81 22.19
C ARG A 27 3.50 -13.64 20.75
N ARG A 28 3.08 -14.73 20.09
CA ARG A 28 2.48 -14.71 18.74
C ARG A 28 1.13 -14.01 18.73
N ARG A 29 0.26 -14.25 19.73
CA ARG A 29 -1.01 -13.51 19.93
C ARG A 29 -0.79 -12.03 20.19
N ARG A 30 0.18 -11.65 21.04
CA ARG A 30 0.53 -10.24 21.27
C ARG A 30 1.00 -9.54 19.97
N ARG A 31 1.89 -10.17 19.20
CA ARG A 31 2.31 -9.68 17.88
C ARG A 31 1.13 -9.52 16.91
N ALA A 32 0.23 -10.49 16.83
CA ALA A 32 -0.97 -10.40 16.00
C ALA A 32 -1.91 -9.26 16.43
N SER A 33 -2.12 -9.08 17.75
CA SER A 33 -2.94 -7.97 18.26
C SER A 33 -2.32 -6.59 17.99
N GLY A 34 -0.99 -6.47 18.06
CA GLY A 34 -0.26 -5.25 17.73
C GLY A 34 -0.31 -4.91 16.24
N MET A 35 -0.26 -5.93 15.38
CA MET A 35 -0.44 -5.75 13.92
C MET A 35 -1.89 -5.35 13.56
N ASN A 36 -2.89 -5.81 14.32
CA ASN A 36 -4.29 -5.40 14.11
C ASN A 36 -4.55 -3.94 14.53
N ARG A 37 -3.86 -3.41 15.54
CA ARG A 37 -3.96 -1.97 15.92
C ARG A 37 -3.16 -1.04 15.01
N ALA A 38 -2.19 -1.58 14.28
CA ALA A 38 -1.34 -0.81 13.39
C ALA A 38 -2.10 -0.25 12.17
N GLY A 39 -3.14 -0.93 11.71
CA GLY A 39 -3.97 -0.49 10.58
C GLY A 39 -4.72 0.82 10.85
N PRO A 40 -5.55 0.90 11.91
CA PRO A 40 -6.28 2.13 12.26
C PRO A 40 -5.35 3.33 12.54
N ALA A 41 -4.25 3.12 13.26
CA ALA A 41 -3.30 4.19 13.54
C ALA A 41 -2.66 4.75 12.26
N LEU A 42 -2.30 3.86 11.32
CA LEU A 42 -1.74 4.26 10.03
C LEU A 42 -2.77 4.96 9.14
N ALA A 43 -4.05 4.53 9.20
CA ALA A 43 -5.14 5.20 8.48
C ALA A 43 -5.35 6.62 9.00
N LEU A 44 -5.37 6.81 10.32
CA LEU A 44 -5.48 8.12 10.94
C LEU A 44 -4.29 9.01 10.59
N ALA A 45 -3.06 8.50 10.72
CA ALA A 45 -1.86 9.25 10.37
C ALA A 45 -1.84 9.68 8.91
N ALA A 46 -2.24 8.81 7.98
CA ALA A 46 -2.34 9.14 6.56
C ALA A 46 -3.45 10.17 6.28
N THR A 47 -4.59 10.07 6.97
CA THR A 47 -5.68 11.06 6.88
C THR A 47 -5.21 12.43 7.35
N LEU A 48 -4.57 12.50 8.52
CA LEU A 48 -4.04 13.73 9.07
C LEU A 48 -2.97 14.34 8.17
N ALA A 49 -2.06 13.53 7.62
CA ALA A 49 -1.07 14.02 6.67
C ALA A 49 -1.70 14.68 5.43
N CYS A 50 -2.83 14.16 4.93
CA CYS A 50 -3.55 14.77 3.82
C CYS A 50 -4.19 16.11 4.21
N VAL A 51 -4.82 16.18 5.38
CA VAL A 51 -5.42 17.42 5.88
C VAL A 51 -4.34 18.49 6.13
N LEU A 52 -3.21 18.10 6.72
CA LEU A 52 -2.07 19.00 6.94
C LEU A 52 -1.49 19.51 5.63
N GLU A 53 -1.34 18.65 4.62
CA GLU A 53 -0.89 19.05 3.29
C GLU A 53 -1.82 20.12 2.70
N ALA A 54 -3.13 19.90 2.73
CA ALA A 54 -4.10 20.86 2.18
C ALA A 54 -4.23 22.14 3.02
N GLY A 55 -3.94 22.06 4.32
CA GLY A 55 -4.01 23.18 5.25
C GLY A 55 -2.80 24.12 5.21
N ALA A 56 -1.70 23.70 4.58
CA ALA A 56 -0.51 24.52 4.42
C ALA A 56 -0.69 25.52 3.27
N GLU A 57 -0.52 26.81 3.56
CA GLU A 57 -0.54 27.87 2.55
C GLU A 57 0.63 27.73 1.57
N LYS A 58 0.33 27.70 0.28
CA LYS A 58 1.30 27.48 -0.79
C LYS A 58 0.79 27.98 -2.13
N VAL A 59 1.67 28.67 -2.87
CA VAL A 59 1.36 29.25 -4.17
C VAL A 59 1.06 28.14 -5.20
N GLY A 60 0.03 28.34 -6.01
CA GLY A 60 -0.33 27.42 -7.10
C GLY A 60 -1.06 26.15 -6.65
N ASN A 61 -1.59 26.12 -5.42
CA ASN A 61 -2.42 25.02 -4.94
C ASN A 61 -3.64 25.54 -4.18
N VAL A 62 -4.59 24.64 -3.90
CA VAL A 62 -5.73 24.91 -3.04
C VAL A 62 -5.26 24.96 -1.59
N THR A 63 -5.79 25.93 -0.85
CA THR A 63 -5.55 26.16 0.58
C THR A 63 -6.87 26.53 1.26
N PRO A 64 -6.94 26.63 2.60
CA PRO A 64 -8.15 27.08 3.29
C PRO A 64 -8.62 28.47 2.85
N THR A 65 -7.71 29.33 2.40
CA THR A 65 -7.99 30.71 1.96
C THR A 65 -8.01 30.90 0.45
N HIS A 66 -7.57 29.90 -0.33
CA HIS A 66 -7.50 29.98 -1.79
C HIS A 66 -8.10 28.74 -2.46
N ALA A 67 -9.12 28.94 -3.31
CA ALA A 67 -9.77 27.89 -4.07
C ALA A 67 -9.72 28.17 -5.58
N PHE A 68 -9.84 27.11 -6.38
CA PHE A 68 -10.01 27.19 -7.83
C PHE A 68 -11.48 26.94 -8.22
N PRO A 69 -11.90 27.29 -9.45
CA PRO A 69 -13.28 27.09 -9.90
C PRO A 69 -13.80 25.66 -9.73
N ASP A 70 -12.91 24.67 -9.91
CA ASP A 70 -13.23 23.25 -9.87
C ASP A 70 -12.75 22.54 -8.60
N MET A 71 -12.07 23.23 -7.68
CA MET A 71 -11.40 22.57 -6.55
C MET A 71 -11.31 23.46 -5.30
N ARG A 72 -11.80 22.94 -4.18
CA ARG A 72 -11.87 23.64 -2.88
C ARG A 72 -11.22 22.84 -1.76
N PHE A 73 -10.85 23.53 -0.67
CA PHE A 73 -10.27 22.88 0.50
C PHE A 73 -11.14 21.75 1.08
N SER A 74 -12.46 21.91 1.06
CA SER A 74 -13.41 20.87 1.48
C SER A 74 -13.27 19.57 0.67
N ASP A 75 -12.89 19.64 -0.61
CA ASP A 75 -12.68 18.46 -1.43
C ASP A 75 -11.46 17.66 -0.95
N PHE A 76 -10.41 18.36 -0.54
CA PHE A 76 -9.25 17.74 0.09
C PHE A 76 -9.66 17.08 1.41
N VAL A 77 -10.33 17.80 2.30
CA VAL A 77 -10.75 17.23 3.60
C VAL A 77 -11.65 15.99 3.41
N GLY A 78 -12.65 16.06 2.52
CA GLY A 78 -13.55 14.94 2.23
C GLY A 78 -12.83 13.73 1.64
N SER A 79 -11.92 13.95 0.68
CA SER A 79 -11.14 12.87 0.08
C SER A 79 -10.09 12.28 1.03
N ALA A 80 -9.55 13.05 1.98
CA ALA A 80 -8.59 12.56 2.97
C ALA A 80 -9.17 11.42 3.82
N ALA A 81 -10.45 11.52 4.22
CA ALA A 81 -11.14 10.54 5.07
C ALA A 81 -11.19 9.12 4.45
N VAL A 82 -11.31 9.03 3.12
CA VAL A 82 -11.33 7.74 2.41
C VAL A 82 -9.94 7.30 1.95
N LEU A 83 -9.01 8.24 1.79
CA LEU A 83 -7.64 7.97 1.36
C LEU A 83 -6.83 7.28 2.46
N GLY A 84 -6.92 7.75 3.70
CA GLY A 84 -6.17 7.18 4.83
C GLY A 84 -6.38 5.67 4.99
N PRO A 85 -7.62 5.16 5.05
CA PRO A 85 -7.90 3.72 5.11
C PRO A 85 -7.36 2.92 3.92
N ALA A 86 -7.29 3.51 2.73
CA ALA A 86 -6.71 2.86 1.56
C ALA A 86 -5.18 2.77 1.67
N ILE A 87 -4.51 3.87 2.04
CA ILE A 87 -3.06 3.91 2.28
C ILE A 87 -2.65 2.97 3.40
N ALA A 88 -3.47 2.86 4.45
CA ALA A 88 -3.21 1.94 5.54
C ALA A 88 -3.01 0.50 5.07
N GLN A 89 -3.57 0.09 3.93
CA GLN A 89 -3.45 -1.25 3.37
C GLN A 89 -2.15 -1.49 2.59
N ALA A 90 -1.33 -0.45 2.38
CA ALA A 90 -0.05 -0.57 1.70
C ALA A 90 0.86 -1.56 2.44
N ARG A 91 1.55 -2.41 1.69
CA ARG A 91 2.53 -3.39 2.16
C ARG A 91 3.55 -3.65 1.05
N PRO A 92 4.74 -4.17 1.36
CA PRO A 92 5.72 -4.54 0.33
C PRO A 92 5.07 -5.41 -0.76
N GLY A 93 5.36 -5.09 -2.03
CA GLY A 93 4.77 -5.74 -3.21
C GLY A 93 3.30 -5.36 -3.52
N ARG A 94 2.71 -4.39 -2.81
CA ARG A 94 1.37 -3.85 -3.10
C ARG A 94 1.29 -2.33 -2.96
N VAL A 95 2.39 -1.63 -3.22
CA VAL A 95 2.46 -0.17 -3.07
C VAL A 95 1.60 0.49 -4.15
N GLY A 96 1.79 0.13 -5.42
CA GLY A 96 1.01 0.64 -6.53
C GLY A 96 -0.49 0.39 -6.36
N TRP A 97 -0.86 -0.81 -5.94
CA TRP A 97 -2.27 -1.14 -5.67
C TRP A 97 -2.89 -0.27 -4.58
N ALA A 98 -2.15 0.03 -3.50
CA ALA A 98 -2.63 0.92 -2.45
C ALA A 98 -2.80 2.35 -2.96
N ILE A 99 -1.89 2.84 -3.80
CA ILE A 99 -2.00 4.14 -4.49
C ILE A 99 -3.28 4.19 -5.34
N PHE A 100 -3.49 3.18 -6.19
CA PHE A 100 -4.69 3.10 -7.02
C PHE A 100 -5.96 3.07 -6.18
N LYS A 101 -5.98 2.27 -5.10
CA LYS A 101 -7.15 2.19 -4.21
C LYS A 101 -7.45 3.52 -3.52
N ALA A 102 -6.40 4.23 -3.08
CA ALA A 102 -6.52 5.56 -2.49
C ALA A 102 -7.13 6.56 -3.47
N VAL A 103 -6.58 6.65 -4.67
CA VAL A 103 -7.10 7.55 -5.71
C VAL A 103 -8.53 7.16 -6.12
N ALA A 104 -8.81 5.87 -6.32
CA ALA A 104 -10.14 5.41 -6.68
C ALA A 104 -11.18 5.69 -5.59
N ALA A 105 -10.81 5.59 -4.32
CA ALA A 105 -11.69 5.94 -3.21
C ALA A 105 -11.95 7.46 -3.17
N ALA A 106 -10.91 8.28 -3.27
CA ALA A 106 -11.03 9.74 -3.33
C ALA A 106 -11.95 10.17 -4.50
N ARG A 107 -11.77 9.58 -5.68
CA ARG A 107 -12.58 9.86 -6.88
C ARG A 107 -14.07 9.54 -6.76
N ARG A 108 -14.47 8.73 -5.79
CA ARG A 108 -15.89 8.45 -5.50
C ARG A 108 -16.53 9.52 -4.61
N VAL A 109 -15.70 10.27 -3.88
CA VAL A 109 -16.15 11.33 -2.97
C VAL A 109 -16.07 12.68 -3.65
N VAL A 110 -15.00 12.92 -4.44
CA VAL A 110 -14.76 14.19 -5.13
C VAL A 110 -14.39 13.96 -6.59
N PRO A 111 -14.90 14.78 -7.53
CA PRO A 111 -14.66 14.61 -8.97
C PRO A 111 -13.33 15.22 -9.43
N THR A 112 -12.48 15.74 -8.54
CA THR A 112 -11.21 16.38 -8.85
C THR A 112 -10.02 15.65 -8.23
N ASN A 113 -8.81 15.92 -8.74
CA ASN A 113 -7.58 15.36 -8.21
C ASN A 113 -7.11 16.17 -7.00
N THR A 114 -7.22 15.59 -5.80
CA THR A 114 -6.75 16.23 -4.56
C THR A 114 -5.41 15.66 -4.10
N HIS A 115 -5.29 14.33 -4.03
CA HIS A 115 -4.22 13.68 -3.25
C HIS A 115 -3.39 12.63 -4.01
N LEU A 116 -3.30 12.70 -5.34
CA LEU A 116 -2.44 11.77 -6.09
C LEU A 116 -0.98 11.81 -5.61
N GLY A 117 -0.39 13.00 -5.50
CA GLY A 117 1.00 13.17 -5.05
C GLY A 117 1.23 12.64 -3.63
N VAL A 118 0.31 12.96 -2.72
CA VAL A 118 0.35 12.47 -1.33
C VAL A 118 0.22 10.96 -1.28
N ALA A 119 -0.66 10.35 -2.09
CA ALA A 119 -0.78 8.89 -2.16
C ALA A 119 0.51 8.21 -2.64
N LEU A 120 1.16 8.78 -3.67
CA LEU A 120 2.46 8.31 -4.19
C LEU A 120 3.56 8.38 -3.12
N LEU A 121 3.55 9.42 -2.28
CA LEU A 121 4.49 9.59 -1.18
C LEU A 121 4.20 8.65 0.01
N LEU A 122 2.96 8.61 0.48
CA LEU A 122 2.60 7.92 1.72
C LEU A 122 2.55 6.40 1.58
N ALA A 123 2.16 5.85 0.44
CA ALA A 123 2.05 4.41 0.25
C ALA A 123 3.37 3.63 0.50
N PRO A 124 4.55 4.01 -0.04
CA PRO A 124 5.80 3.34 0.27
C PRO A 124 6.22 3.52 1.74
N ILE A 125 5.94 4.67 2.36
CA ILE A 125 6.20 4.94 3.78
C ILE A 125 5.35 4.01 4.67
N ALA A 126 4.05 3.90 4.37
CA ALA A 126 3.11 3.00 5.03
C ALA A 126 3.54 1.53 4.92
N ALA A 127 3.94 1.10 3.73
CA ALA A 127 4.46 -0.25 3.50
C ALA A 127 5.73 -0.53 4.31
N ALA A 128 6.67 0.42 4.36
CA ALA A 128 7.91 0.31 5.13
C ALA A 128 7.66 0.27 6.64
N TRP A 129 6.73 1.10 7.13
CA TRP A 129 6.39 1.19 8.55
C TRP A 129 5.83 -0.13 9.10
N ARG A 130 4.99 -0.83 8.33
CA ARG A 130 4.43 -2.15 8.68
C ARG A 130 5.50 -3.22 8.90
N VAL A 131 6.63 -3.14 8.21
CA VAL A 131 7.74 -4.07 8.38
C VAL A 131 8.59 -3.61 9.55
N ARG A 132 8.17 -3.90 10.79
CA ARG A 132 8.95 -3.59 11.99
C ARG A 132 10.20 -4.47 12.06
N ARG A 133 11.32 -3.94 11.59
CA ARG A 133 12.68 -4.50 11.73
C ARG A 133 13.54 -3.46 12.43
N GLY A 134 14.63 -3.85 13.09
CA GLY A 134 15.55 -2.98 13.85
C GLY A 134 16.33 -1.97 12.98
N GLN A 135 15.79 -1.58 11.84
CA GLN A 135 16.35 -0.62 10.90
C GLN A 135 15.53 0.67 10.95
N THR A 136 16.19 1.80 10.64
CA THR A 136 15.54 3.10 10.53
C THR A 136 14.42 3.08 9.50
N LEU A 137 13.41 3.96 9.66
CA LEU A 137 12.32 4.06 8.68
C LEU A 137 12.85 4.39 7.27
N ARG A 138 13.81 5.32 7.17
CA ARG A 138 14.44 5.71 5.90
C ARG A 138 15.04 4.51 5.16
N THR A 139 15.80 3.66 5.85
CA THR A 139 16.37 2.43 5.25
C THR A 139 15.29 1.47 4.76
N ARG A 140 14.19 1.35 5.53
CA ARG A 140 13.07 0.49 5.14
C ARG A 140 12.32 1.02 3.93
N VAL A 141 12.12 2.35 3.84
CA VAL A 141 11.52 3.00 2.67
C VAL A 141 12.39 2.79 1.44
N ALA A 142 13.70 3.00 1.55
CA ALA A 142 14.64 2.75 0.44
C ALA A 142 14.52 1.30 -0.09
N ARG A 143 14.42 0.30 0.81
CA ARG A 143 14.21 -1.09 0.40
C ARG A 143 12.85 -1.32 -0.26
N VAL A 144 11.78 -0.69 0.23
CA VAL A 144 10.45 -0.78 -0.40
C VAL A 144 10.50 -0.20 -1.81
N LEU A 145 11.12 0.96 -1.99
CA LEU A 145 11.28 1.61 -3.29
C LEU A 145 12.12 0.77 -4.25
N ALA A 146 13.24 0.22 -3.78
CA ALA A 146 14.09 -0.68 -4.57
C ALA A 146 13.39 -2.00 -4.96
N GLY A 147 12.35 -2.40 -4.21
CA GLY A 147 11.55 -3.59 -4.48
C GLY A 147 10.30 -3.34 -5.30
N LEU A 148 10.07 -2.13 -5.81
CA LEU A 148 8.91 -1.84 -6.67
C LEU A 148 9.06 -2.56 -8.00
N GLY A 149 8.00 -3.27 -8.40
CA GLY A 149 7.99 -4.05 -9.63
C GLY A 149 7.16 -3.44 -10.73
N ARG A 150 7.11 -4.15 -11.88
CA ARG A 150 6.23 -3.77 -13.00
C ARG A 150 4.78 -3.63 -12.54
N ASP A 151 4.26 -4.55 -11.75
CA ASP A 151 2.87 -4.49 -11.24
C ASP A 151 2.57 -3.21 -10.45
N ASP A 152 3.50 -2.76 -9.59
CA ASP A 152 3.33 -1.49 -8.88
C ASP A 152 3.25 -0.32 -9.87
N ALA A 153 4.11 -0.31 -10.90
CA ALA A 153 4.05 0.69 -11.96
C ALA A 153 2.71 0.66 -12.71
N ARG A 154 2.19 -0.53 -13.07
CA ARG A 154 0.87 -0.66 -13.72
C ARG A 154 -0.23 0.02 -12.92
N TRP A 155 -0.25 -0.23 -11.62
CA TRP A 155 -1.25 0.35 -10.72
C TRP A 155 -1.05 1.85 -10.53
N ALA A 156 0.20 2.32 -10.43
CA ALA A 156 0.51 3.74 -10.37
C ALA A 156 0.02 4.48 -11.63
N TYR A 157 0.28 3.92 -12.82
CA TYR A 157 -0.22 4.48 -14.09
C TYR A 157 -1.74 4.52 -14.15
N ARG A 158 -2.41 3.45 -13.69
CA ARG A 158 -3.87 3.44 -13.56
C ARG A 158 -4.37 4.52 -12.60
N ALA A 159 -3.66 4.74 -11.50
CA ALA A 159 -4.01 5.77 -10.52
C ALA A 159 -3.83 7.17 -11.11
N ILE A 160 -2.71 7.43 -11.79
CA ILE A 160 -2.43 8.70 -12.45
C ILE A 160 -3.50 9.01 -13.51
N ARG A 161 -3.83 8.05 -14.38
CA ARG A 161 -4.92 8.21 -15.37
C ARG A 161 -6.28 8.50 -14.72
N LEU A 162 -6.58 7.80 -13.62
CA LEU A 162 -7.85 7.95 -12.91
C LEU A 162 -7.94 9.32 -12.22
N ALA A 163 -6.83 9.81 -11.67
CA ALA A 163 -6.74 11.13 -11.05
C ALA A 163 -6.89 12.26 -12.08
N ARG A 164 -6.37 12.08 -13.31
CA ARG A 164 -6.30 13.14 -14.34
C ARG A 164 -5.57 14.41 -13.85
N PRO A 165 -4.33 14.30 -13.36
CA PRO A 165 -3.57 15.47 -12.92
C PRO A 165 -3.27 16.41 -14.09
N GLY A 166 -3.27 17.71 -13.82
CA GLY A 166 -2.78 18.72 -14.75
C GLY A 166 -1.24 18.68 -14.89
N GLY A 167 -0.72 19.37 -15.90
CA GLY A 167 0.73 19.64 -16.02
C GLY A 167 1.63 18.48 -16.49
N LEU A 168 1.07 17.34 -16.90
CA LEU A 168 1.89 16.19 -17.34
C LEU A 168 2.44 16.31 -18.77
N GLY A 169 1.94 17.23 -19.60
CA GLY A 169 2.35 17.33 -21.00
C GLY A 169 2.13 16.03 -21.78
N GLU A 170 2.91 15.81 -22.83
CA GLU A 170 3.01 14.55 -23.59
C GLU A 170 4.42 13.98 -23.47
N SER A 171 4.55 12.65 -23.49
CA SER A 171 5.85 11.97 -23.48
C SER A 171 5.97 10.94 -24.60
N ALA A 172 7.09 10.92 -25.32
CA ALA A 172 7.36 9.91 -26.33
C ALA A 172 7.49 8.50 -25.73
N ALA A 173 7.97 8.41 -24.48
CA ALA A 173 8.14 7.15 -23.75
C ALA A 173 7.26 7.10 -22.50
N ALA A 174 6.56 5.99 -22.32
CA ALA A 174 5.74 5.71 -21.15
C ALA A 174 4.72 6.83 -20.82
N ASP A 175 4.07 7.37 -21.86
CA ASP A 175 2.97 8.33 -21.67
C ASP A 175 1.83 7.71 -20.87
N VAL A 176 1.28 8.46 -19.92
CA VAL A 176 0.21 7.96 -19.05
C VAL A 176 -1.10 7.72 -19.80
N ARG A 177 -1.35 8.47 -20.88
CA ARG A 177 -2.52 8.29 -21.78
C ARG A 177 -2.32 7.10 -22.70
N SER A 178 -1.08 6.66 -22.92
CA SER A 178 -0.81 5.48 -23.72
C SER A 178 -1.35 4.21 -23.04
N THR A 179 -2.25 3.52 -23.76
CA THR A 179 -2.74 2.20 -23.39
C THR A 179 -1.82 1.08 -23.90
N ARG A 180 -0.77 1.41 -24.67
CA ARG A 180 0.09 0.43 -25.37
C ARG A 180 0.79 -0.54 -24.43
N TRP A 181 1.03 -0.17 -23.17
CA TRP A 181 1.64 -1.09 -22.21
C TRP A 181 0.71 -2.27 -21.82
N ALA A 182 -0.63 -2.11 -21.89
CA ALA A 182 -1.57 -3.18 -21.60
C ALA A 182 -1.57 -4.27 -22.69
N ALA A 183 -1.29 -3.90 -23.95
CA ALA A 183 -1.25 -4.82 -25.08
C ALA A 183 0.10 -5.57 -25.21
N ALA A 184 1.21 -4.93 -24.80
CA ALA A 184 2.56 -5.52 -24.91
C ALA A 184 2.85 -6.68 -23.92
N SER A 185 1.87 -7.15 -23.15
CA SER A 185 2.04 -8.29 -22.22
C SER A 185 1.52 -9.63 -22.78
N VAL A 186 0.90 -9.63 -23.97
CA VAL A 186 0.22 -10.83 -24.51
C VAL A 186 0.98 -11.49 -25.66
N CYS A 187 1.95 -10.83 -26.32
CA CYS A 187 2.66 -11.48 -27.41
C CYS A 187 4.13 -11.07 -27.46
N SER A 188 5.00 -11.91 -26.89
CA SER A 188 6.43 -11.94 -27.19
C SER A 188 6.95 -13.35 -26.87
N THR A 189 6.43 -14.36 -27.57
CA THR A 189 7.24 -15.55 -27.85
C THR A 189 8.22 -15.19 -28.96
N PRO A 190 9.54 -15.36 -28.78
CA PRO A 190 10.46 -15.20 -29.89
C PRO A 190 10.21 -16.33 -30.89
N SER A 191 9.85 -15.98 -32.12
CA SER A 191 9.84 -16.91 -33.25
C SER A 191 11.28 -17.41 -33.48
N PRO A 192 11.51 -18.72 -33.65
CA PRO A 192 12.83 -19.22 -34.02
C PRO A 192 13.10 -18.89 -35.49
N THR A 193 14.07 -18.02 -35.75
CA THR A 193 14.61 -17.85 -37.11
C THR A 193 15.36 -19.11 -37.53
N PRO A 194 15.16 -19.62 -38.76
CA PRO A 194 15.98 -20.70 -39.27
C PRO A 194 17.34 -20.15 -39.70
N ILE A 195 18.38 -20.73 -39.11
CA ILE A 195 19.78 -20.58 -39.52
C ILE A 195 19.92 -21.06 -40.97
N SER A 196 20.34 -20.20 -41.89
CA SER A 196 21.04 -20.65 -43.10
C SER A 196 21.87 -19.50 -43.71
N LYS A 197 23.03 -19.89 -44.26
CA LYS A 197 24.04 -19.10 -44.98
C LYS A 197 25.21 -18.56 -44.14
N TRP A 198 25.95 -19.51 -43.55
CA TRP A 198 27.41 -19.46 -43.58
C TRP A 198 27.87 -20.11 -44.89
N SER A 199 28.46 -19.33 -45.79
CA SER A 199 29.26 -19.82 -46.91
C SER A 199 30.51 -18.95 -46.98
N ARG A 200 31.63 -19.51 -46.49
CA ARG A 200 32.99 -18.95 -46.59
C ARG A 200 33.49 -19.05 -48.03
N PRO A 201 34.60 -18.37 -48.38
CA PRO A 201 35.86 -19.13 -48.47
C PRO A 201 37.09 -18.44 -47.84
N CYS A 202 38.04 -19.28 -47.40
CA CYS A 202 39.38 -18.93 -46.94
C CYS A 202 40.23 -18.29 -48.06
N PRO A 203 41.22 -17.42 -47.71
CA PRO A 203 42.28 -17.06 -48.63
C PRO A 203 43.46 -18.05 -48.55
N THR A 204 43.93 -18.51 -49.70
CA THR A 204 45.21 -19.23 -49.87
C THR A 204 46.23 -18.33 -50.54
N ARG A 205 47.22 -17.86 -49.76
CA ARG A 205 48.68 -17.89 -49.97
C ARG A 205 49.34 -16.78 -49.18
#